data_AF-A0A951U883-F1
#
_entry.id   AF-A0A951U883-F1
#
_cell.length_a   1.000
_cell.length_b   1.000
_cell.length_c   1.000
_cell.angle_alpha   90.00
_cell.angle_beta   90.00
_cell.angle_gamma   90.00
#
_symmetry.space_group_name_H-M   'P 1'
#
loop_
_entity.id
_entity.type
_entity.pdbx_description
1 polymer ?
#
loop_
_entity_poly.entity_id
_entity_poly.type
_entity_poly.pdbx_seq_one_letter_code
_entity_poly.pdbx_strand_id
1 'polypeptide(L)'
;MATFNGTNDNDLIIGTLGSDQIFGLAGNDGIFSLDGNDTVFGGSGVDIIIGGGGNDNLNGEDDNDVIFGDAQIFGQGGNDTINGGNGDDVIFGETGSDIIYGENGNDVINGEDGFDLIDGGDGFDVISGGNDDDFLNGGNGNDVLNGNNGFDGLVGGNGDDRLFGDEGNDILNGGNGFDVLFGGGGNDELRGGNGDDELFGDAGDDSIEGENGNDILNGGDGNDTISGGSGNDRIFADDGNDQFFGGDGIDLADGEEGDDTLNGGNDNDTLFGNLGNDTLLGEAGVDILVGSEGNDSLFGGDGDDVLVGIDPAVPAFGFGAGEIDTLTGGVGRDLFLLGDNGNIEVNNGTRIDIERENPEVYYEGGFNSDYALITDFTGGEDRIQLRSNDQFSGYSFGTISSADLPSGIGISFNNDLIAIVQGVSFFELFSEENNFLFV
;
A
#
# COMPACT_ATOMS: atom_id res chain seq x y z
N MET A 1 -50.65 7.25 13.53
CA MET A 1 -49.95 7.93 14.64
C MET A 1 -50.74 7.76 15.91
N ALA A 2 -50.60 6.59 16.53
CA ALA A 2 -50.90 6.46 17.94
C ALA A 2 -49.67 6.90 18.76
N THR A 3 -49.85 7.10 20.06
CA THR A 3 -48.76 7.48 20.96
C THR A 3 -48.77 6.58 22.17
N PHE A 4 -47.62 6.01 22.50
CA PHE A 4 -47.39 5.13 23.63
C PHE A 4 -46.35 5.77 24.55
N ASN A 5 -46.59 5.72 25.86
CA ASN A 5 -45.65 6.22 26.85
C ASN A 5 -45.48 5.13 27.90
N GLY A 6 -44.23 4.76 28.16
CA GLY A 6 -43.80 3.96 29.29
C GLY A 6 -43.87 4.74 30.59
N THR A 7 -43.12 4.24 31.56
CA THR A 7 -43.08 4.70 32.94
C THR A 7 -41.63 4.90 33.36
N ASN A 8 -41.35 4.93 34.66
CA ASN A 8 -39.97 5.00 35.15
C ASN A 8 -39.48 3.62 35.66
N ASP A 9 -40.21 2.57 35.30
CA ASP A 9 -39.93 1.17 35.61
C ASP A 9 -39.78 0.44 34.27
N ASN A 10 -39.12 -0.71 34.26
CA ASN A 10 -38.97 -1.54 33.06
C ASN A 10 -40.33 -1.90 32.42
N ASP A 11 -40.52 -1.47 31.18
CA ASP A 11 -41.73 -1.62 30.41
C ASP A 11 -41.56 -2.59 29.23
N LEU A 12 -42.69 -3.14 28.79
CA LEU A 12 -42.80 -3.83 27.51
C LEU A 12 -43.85 -3.08 26.69
N ILE A 13 -43.39 -2.31 25.69
CA ILE A 13 -44.24 -1.49 24.86
C ILE A 13 -44.35 -2.13 23.49
N ILE A 14 -45.59 -2.30 23.03
CA ILE A 14 -45.89 -2.87 21.72
C ILE A 14 -46.78 -1.88 20.97
N GLY A 15 -46.29 -1.40 19.83
CA GLY A 15 -46.98 -0.51 18.91
C GLY A 15 -48.09 -1.19 18.12
N THR A 16 -48.44 -0.59 17.00
CA THR A 16 -49.48 -1.04 16.07
C THR A 16 -48.91 -1.24 14.68
N LEU A 17 -49.71 -1.76 13.75
CA LEU A 17 -49.28 -1.95 12.35
C LEU A 17 -49.33 -0.65 11.51
N GLY A 18 -49.20 0.51 12.13
CA GLY A 18 -49.07 1.74 11.38
C GLY A 18 -48.48 2.82 12.25
N SER A 19 -47.86 3.83 11.61
CA SER A 19 -47.04 4.85 12.25
C SER A 19 -47.43 5.21 13.68
N ASP A 20 -46.48 5.15 14.59
CA ASP A 20 -46.59 5.32 16.02
C ASP A 20 -45.49 6.23 16.56
N GLN A 21 -45.74 6.76 17.75
CA GLN A 21 -44.77 7.52 18.52
C GLN A 21 -44.65 6.86 19.90
N ILE A 22 -43.46 6.36 20.24
CA ILE A 22 -43.22 5.58 21.45
C ILE A 22 -42.14 6.24 22.30
N PHE A 23 -42.38 6.31 23.60
CA PHE A 23 -41.41 6.79 24.59
C PHE A 23 -41.28 5.74 25.69
N GLY A 24 -40.09 5.16 25.92
CA GLY A 24 -39.80 4.25 27.04
C GLY A 24 -39.71 5.02 28.37
N LEU A 25 -38.98 6.13 28.36
CA LEU A 25 -38.70 7.07 29.46
C LEU A 25 -37.56 6.62 30.38
N ALA A 26 -37.82 5.81 31.41
CA ALA A 26 -36.76 5.35 32.29
C ALA A 26 -36.99 3.91 32.71
N GLY A 27 -35.92 3.13 32.81
CA GLY A 27 -36.02 1.70 33.05
C GLY A 27 -35.23 0.96 31.99
N ASN A 28 -35.27 -0.37 32.05
CA ASN A 28 -34.76 -1.18 30.95
C ASN A 28 -35.97 -1.73 30.19
N ASP A 29 -36.27 -1.11 29.07
CA ASP A 29 -37.51 -1.26 28.33
C ASP A 29 -37.32 -2.18 27.11
N GLY A 30 -38.36 -2.96 26.81
CA GLY A 30 -38.48 -3.67 25.53
C GLY A 30 -39.52 -2.98 24.67
N ILE A 31 -39.12 -2.41 23.54
CA ILE A 31 -39.99 -1.65 22.64
C ILE A 31 -40.06 -2.36 21.28
N PHE A 32 -41.28 -2.66 20.83
CA PHE A 32 -41.57 -3.27 19.54
C PHE A 32 -42.58 -2.40 18.80
N SER A 33 -42.16 -1.59 17.83
CA SER A 33 -43.07 -0.65 17.16
C SER A 33 -43.93 -1.30 16.07
N LEU A 34 -43.43 -2.36 15.42
CA LEU A 34 -44.13 -3.26 14.47
C LEU A 34 -44.07 -2.82 13.00
N ASP A 35 -45.17 -2.38 12.39
CA ASP A 35 -45.17 -1.96 10.98
C ASP A 35 -45.52 -0.48 10.92
N GLY A 36 -45.04 0.20 9.87
CA GLY A 36 -45.31 1.60 9.61
C GLY A 36 -44.15 2.49 10.07
N ASN A 37 -44.14 3.73 9.58
CA ASN A 37 -43.06 4.66 9.89
C ASN A 37 -43.20 5.18 11.32
N ASP A 38 -42.34 4.70 12.21
CA ASP A 38 -42.43 4.88 13.64
C ASP A 38 -41.38 5.87 14.15
N THR A 39 -41.60 6.38 15.36
CA THR A 39 -40.61 7.20 16.08
C THR A 39 -40.52 6.70 17.50
N VAL A 40 -39.35 6.20 17.89
CA VAL A 40 -39.12 5.55 19.18
C VAL A 40 -37.98 6.25 19.91
N PHE A 41 -38.22 6.56 21.19
CA PHE A 41 -37.21 7.02 22.13
C PHE A 41 -37.14 6.00 23.28
N GLY A 42 -35.99 5.37 23.49
CA GLY A 42 -35.72 4.46 24.61
C GLY A 42 -35.83 5.22 25.93
N GLY A 43 -34.90 6.14 26.14
CA GLY A 43 -34.86 6.96 27.33
C GLY A 43 -33.61 6.66 28.15
N SER A 44 -33.73 6.68 29.47
CA SER A 44 -32.61 6.27 30.33
C SER A 44 -32.72 4.80 30.71
N GLY A 45 -31.60 4.09 30.66
CA GLY A 45 -31.48 2.69 31.04
C GLY A 45 -31.28 1.82 29.81
N VAL A 46 -30.86 0.57 30.04
CA VAL A 46 -30.49 -0.33 28.93
C VAL A 46 -31.74 -0.89 28.27
N ASP A 47 -32.04 -0.40 27.08
CA ASP A 47 -33.24 -0.66 26.32
C ASP A 47 -32.99 -1.63 25.15
N ILE A 48 -34.07 -2.27 24.71
CA ILE A 48 -34.12 -3.06 23.48
C ILE A 48 -35.19 -2.46 22.59
N ILE A 49 -34.79 -1.87 21.48
CA ILE A 49 -35.68 -1.23 20.50
C ILE A 49 -35.70 -2.06 19.23
N ILE A 50 -36.91 -2.37 18.75
CA ILE A 50 -37.12 -3.01 17.45
C ILE A 50 -38.13 -2.16 16.67
N GLY A 51 -37.66 -1.47 15.63
CA GLY A 51 -38.47 -0.65 14.73
C GLY A 51 -39.52 -1.50 14.01
N GLY A 52 -39.05 -2.57 13.38
CA GLY A 52 -39.89 -3.41 12.53
C GLY A 52 -40.09 -2.74 11.16
N GLY A 53 -41.05 -3.20 10.36
CA GLY A 53 -41.10 -2.79 8.97
C GLY A 53 -41.55 -1.34 8.81
N GLY A 54 -40.74 -0.48 8.20
CA GLY A 54 -41.09 0.94 8.14
C GLY A 54 -39.99 1.80 7.55
N ASN A 55 -40.09 3.10 7.75
CA ASN A 55 -38.88 3.93 7.73
C ASN A 55 -38.93 4.63 9.07
N ASP A 56 -38.12 4.17 9.99
CA ASP A 56 -38.26 4.45 11.40
C ASP A 56 -37.20 5.45 11.86
N ASN A 57 -37.52 6.12 12.96
CA ASN A 57 -36.58 6.97 13.67
C ASN A 57 -36.42 6.42 15.08
N LEU A 58 -35.29 5.77 15.34
CA LEU A 58 -35.00 5.05 16.57
C LEU A 58 -33.88 5.77 17.31
N ASN A 59 -34.09 6.04 18.61
CA ASN A 59 -33.11 6.70 19.45
C ASN A 59 -33.01 5.99 20.80
N GLY A 60 -31.83 5.48 21.15
CA GLY A 60 -31.55 4.87 22.46
C GLY A 60 -31.59 5.88 23.61
N GLU A 61 -30.96 7.04 23.37
CA GLU A 61 -30.73 8.15 24.30
C GLU A 61 -29.54 7.92 25.25
N ASP A 62 -29.75 7.41 26.46
CA ASP A 62 -28.71 7.26 27.48
C ASP A 62 -28.57 5.79 27.91
N ASP A 63 -27.33 5.37 28.20
CA ASP A 63 -26.92 4.01 28.56
C ASP A 63 -26.77 3.08 27.34
N ASN A 64 -26.26 1.86 27.57
CA ASN A 64 -25.91 0.91 26.51
C ASN A 64 -27.14 0.19 25.96
N ASP A 65 -27.55 0.49 24.75
CA ASP A 65 -28.78 0.00 24.14
C ASP A 65 -28.55 -1.08 23.07
N VAL A 66 -29.62 -1.80 22.74
CA VAL A 66 -29.65 -2.70 21.58
C VAL A 66 -30.78 -2.26 20.66
N ILE A 67 -30.42 -1.85 19.44
CA ILE A 67 -31.36 -1.29 18.47
C ILE A 67 -31.34 -2.11 17.18
N PHE A 68 -32.53 -2.50 16.74
CA PHE A 68 -32.75 -3.13 15.43
C PHE A 68 -33.67 -2.22 14.61
N GLY A 69 -33.22 -1.82 13.42
CA GLY A 69 -34.05 -1.08 12.44
C GLY A 69 -35.30 -1.89 12.13
N ASP A 70 -35.10 -3.08 11.56
CA ASP A 70 -36.19 -4.00 11.24
C ASP A 70 -36.33 -5.18 12.23
N ALA A 71 -37.31 -6.05 11.96
CA ALA A 71 -37.47 -7.31 12.64
C ALA A 71 -37.20 -8.49 11.68
N GLN A 72 -36.13 -9.25 11.94
CA GLN A 72 -35.83 -10.54 11.27
C GLN A 72 -37.00 -11.54 11.20
N ILE A 73 -38.00 -11.40 12.07
CA ILE A 73 -39.19 -12.27 12.12
C ILE A 73 -40.21 -11.94 11.00
N PHE A 74 -40.18 -10.73 10.42
CA PHE A 74 -41.18 -10.28 9.46
C PHE A 74 -40.64 -9.87 8.08
N GLY A 75 -39.33 -9.82 7.84
CA GLY A 75 -38.74 -9.64 6.51
C GLY A 75 -39.30 -8.43 5.75
N GLN A 76 -39.66 -7.39 6.50
CA GLN A 76 -40.05 -6.10 5.96
C GLN A 76 -38.82 -5.24 6.14
N GLY A 77 -38.31 -4.72 5.03
CA GLY A 77 -37.18 -3.79 5.05
C GLY A 77 -37.61 -2.36 5.33
N GLY A 78 -36.63 -1.49 5.49
CA GLY A 78 -36.84 -0.09 5.77
C GLY A 78 -35.75 0.81 5.21
N ASN A 79 -35.83 2.09 5.52
CA ASN A 79 -34.69 2.99 5.37
C ASN A 79 -34.73 3.82 6.64
N ASP A 80 -34.03 3.33 7.63
CA ASP A 80 -34.16 3.77 9.00
C ASP A 80 -33.14 4.85 9.33
N THR A 81 -33.47 5.63 10.35
CA THR A 81 -32.52 6.53 10.98
C THR A 81 -32.37 6.11 12.42
N ILE A 82 -31.20 5.60 12.76
CA ILE A 82 -30.89 5.02 14.06
C ILE A 82 -29.81 5.88 14.74
N ASN A 83 -30.00 6.16 16.01
CA ASN A 83 -29.04 6.88 16.85
C ASN A 83 -28.90 6.11 18.17
N GLY A 84 -27.70 5.60 18.45
CA GLY A 84 -27.37 4.90 19.70
C GLY A 84 -27.49 5.85 20.89
N GLY A 85 -26.64 6.88 20.91
CA GLY A 85 -26.71 7.96 21.87
C GLY A 85 -25.49 7.97 22.79
N ASN A 86 -25.68 7.96 24.10
CA ASN A 86 -24.56 7.82 25.03
C ASN A 86 -24.51 6.39 25.54
N GLY A 87 -23.44 5.64 25.30
CA GLY A 87 -23.32 4.28 25.78
C GLY A 87 -22.47 3.45 24.85
N ASP A 88 -22.08 2.25 25.28
CA ASP A 88 -21.53 1.27 24.34
C ASP A 88 -22.72 0.49 23.75
N ASP A 89 -23.14 0.84 22.54
CA ASP A 89 -24.38 0.38 21.91
C ASP A 89 -24.15 -0.79 20.94
N VAL A 90 -25.22 -1.53 20.67
CA VAL A 90 -25.24 -2.56 19.61
C VAL A 90 -26.38 -2.27 18.64
N ILE A 91 -26.04 -1.95 17.40
CA ILE A 91 -26.98 -1.48 16.38
C ILE A 91 -26.94 -2.38 15.15
N PHE A 92 -28.13 -2.74 14.64
CA PHE A 92 -28.31 -3.47 13.39
C PHE A 92 -29.28 -2.70 12.47
N GLY A 93 -28.83 -2.32 11.27
CA GLY A 93 -29.68 -1.75 10.21
C GLY A 93 -30.64 -2.78 9.62
N GLU A 94 -30.14 -3.98 9.37
CA GLU A 94 -30.84 -5.12 8.76
C GLU A 94 -31.04 -4.99 7.23
N THR A 95 -32.15 -4.47 6.74
CA THR A 95 -32.38 -4.45 5.28
C THR A 95 -32.85 -3.10 4.82
N GLY A 96 -32.23 -2.62 3.74
CA GLY A 96 -32.53 -1.36 3.12
C GLY A 96 -31.42 -0.36 3.36
N SER A 97 -31.67 0.92 3.06
CA SER A 97 -30.60 1.92 3.10
C SER A 97 -30.77 2.82 4.29
N ASP A 98 -29.94 2.60 5.29
CA ASP A 98 -30.06 3.15 6.63
C ASP A 98 -29.06 4.30 6.88
N ILE A 99 -29.39 5.10 7.88
CA ILE A 99 -28.50 6.12 8.42
C ILE A 99 -28.32 5.83 9.91
N ILE A 100 -27.10 5.49 10.32
CA ILE A 100 -26.80 5.04 11.68
C ILE A 100 -25.75 5.95 12.30
N TYR A 101 -26.00 6.38 13.55
CA TYR A 101 -25.05 7.13 14.37
C TYR A 101 -24.84 6.39 15.70
N GLY A 102 -23.61 6.03 16.04
CA GLY A 102 -23.25 5.48 17.36
C GLY A 102 -23.26 6.56 18.44
N GLU A 103 -22.63 7.71 18.15
CA GLU A 103 -22.48 8.90 18.99
C GLU A 103 -21.36 8.77 20.04
N ASN A 104 -21.62 8.59 21.34
CA ASN A 104 -20.54 8.48 22.33
C ASN A 104 -20.50 7.09 22.94
N GLY A 105 -19.34 6.44 22.91
CA GLY A 105 -19.09 5.15 23.54
C GLY A 105 -18.43 4.20 22.55
N ASN A 106 -18.23 2.95 22.95
CA ASN A 106 -17.58 1.96 22.11
C ASN A 106 -18.65 1.09 21.45
N ASP A 107 -19.03 1.42 20.23
CA ASP A 107 -20.22 0.88 19.59
C ASP A 107 -19.91 -0.33 18.70
N VAL A 108 -20.92 -1.20 18.54
CA VAL A 108 -20.90 -2.29 17.56
C VAL A 108 -22.05 -2.08 16.60
N ILE A 109 -21.73 -1.77 15.35
CA ILE A 109 -22.71 -1.38 14.34
C ILE A 109 -22.60 -2.31 13.12
N ASN A 110 -23.73 -2.83 12.64
CA ASN A 110 -23.81 -3.60 11.41
C ASN A 110 -24.93 -3.06 10.51
N GLY A 111 -24.59 -2.62 9.29
CA GLY A 111 -25.55 -2.17 8.27
C GLY A 111 -26.40 -3.32 7.73
N GLU A 112 -25.73 -4.42 7.36
CA GLU A 112 -26.26 -5.63 6.72
C GLU A 112 -26.58 -5.43 5.23
N ASP A 113 -27.83 -5.54 4.75
CA ASP A 113 -28.12 -5.44 3.31
C ASP A 113 -28.58 -4.02 2.93
N GLY A 114 -27.91 -3.38 1.96
CA GLY A 114 -28.35 -2.14 1.32
C GLY A 114 -27.33 -1.02 1.46
N PHE A 115 -27.54 0.12 0.77
CA PHE A 115 -26.60 1.24 0.85
C PHE A 115 -26.72 1.95 2.20
N ASP A 116 -25.76 1.80 3.09
CA ASP A 116 -25.80 2.36 4.44
C ASP A 116 -24.83 3.54 4.62
N LEU A 117 -25.25 4.46 5.50
CA LEU A 117 -24.43 5.57 5.96
C LEU A 117 -24.25 5.44 7.47
N ILE A 118 -23.04 5.10 7.90
CA ILE A 118 -22.72 4.80 9.30
C ILE A 118 -21.64 5.75 9.83
N ASP A 119 -21.89 6.33 11.00
CA ASP A 119 -20.96 7.18 11.75
C ASP A 119 -20.83 6.65 13.19
N GLY A 120 -19.65 6.14 13.57
CA GLY A 120 -19.36 5.59 14.90
C GLY A 120 -19.43 6.67 15.97
N GLY A 121 -18.58 7.69 15.84
CA GLY A 121 -18.61 8.87 16.70
C GLY A 121 -17.38 8.96 17.60
N ASP A 122 -17.57 9.06 18.92
CA ASP A 122 -16.50 9.13 19.92
C ASP A 122 -16.36 7.78 20.65
N GLY A 123 -15.26 7.06 20.46
CA GLY A 123 -14.93 5.85 21.21
C GLY A 123 -14.20 4.82 20.36
N PHE A 124 -14.09 3.58 20.83
CA PHE A 124 -13.57 2.47 20.02
C PHE A 124 -14.76 1.79 19.34
N ASP A 125 -14.94 2.01 18.05
CA ASP A 125 -16.09 1.49 17.32
C ASP A 125 -15.73 0.29 16.46
N VAL A 126 -16.67 -0.65 16.33
CA VAL A 126 -16.57 -1.78 15.41
C VAL A 126 -17.76 -1.71 14.46
N ILE A 127 -17.47 -1.37 13.21
CA ILE A 127 -18.47 -1.08 12.18
C ILE A 127 -18.33 -2.08 11.03
N SER A 128 -19.46 -2.62 10.58
CA SER A 128 -19.58 -3.45 9.39
C SER A 128 -20.64 -2.84 8.46
N GLY A 129 -20.29 -2.60 7.20
CA GLY A 129 -21.23 -2.20 6.14
C GLY A 129 -22.16 -3.36 5.79
N GLY A 130 -21.65 -4.34 5.06
CA GLY A 130 -22.33 -5.61 4.84
C GLY A 130 -22.40 -6.00 3.36
N ASN A 131 -23.56 -5.91 2.74
CA ASN A 131 -23.70 -6.12 1.30
C ASN A 131 -24.18 -4.83 0.65
N ASP A 132 -23.74 -4.63 -0.59
CA ASP A 132 -23.98 -3.42 -1.38
C ASP A 132 -23.03 -2.29 -0.97
N ASP A 133 -23.08 -1.19 -1.70
CA ASP A 133 -22.13 -0.08 -1.55
C ASP A 133 -22.41 0.71 -0.26
N ASP A 134 -21.44 0.87 0.64
CA ASP A 134 -21.62 1.51 1.96
C ASP A 134 -20.71 2.73 2.18
N PHE A 135 -21.06 3.58 3.15
CA PHE A 135 -20.16 4.62 3.67
C PHE A 135 -20.04 4.54 5.18
N LEU A 136 -18.82 4.32 5.66
CA LEU A 136 -18.48 4.11 7.07
C LEU A 136 -17.51 5.20 7.55
N ASN A 137 -17.80 5.80 8.70
CA ASN A 137 -16.91 6.74 9.38
C ASN A 137 -16.71 6.28 10.84
N GLY A 138 -15.48 6.05 11.26
CA GLY A 138 -15.14 5.68 12.64
C GLY A 138 -15.30 6.86 13.59
N GLY A 139 -14.62 7.96 13.29
CA GLY A 139 -14.73 9.21 14.02
C GLY A 139 -13.53 9.49 14.91
N ASN A 140 -13.71 9.51 16.23
CA ASN A 140 -12.65 9.70 17.21
C ASN A 140 -12.44 8.43 18.01
N GLY A 141 -11.25 7.85 17.92
CA GLY A 141 -10.82 6.70 18.68
C GLY A 141 -10.04 5.76 17.79
N ASN A 142 -9.97 4.48 18.15
CA ASN A 142 -9.11 3.54 17.44
C ASN A 142 -10.01 2.48 16.81
N ASP A 143 -10.60 2.77 15.68
CA ASP A 143 -11.79 2.07 15.20
C ASP A 143 -11.44 0.87 14.32
N VAL A 144 -12.43 0.01 14.11
CA VAL A 144 -12.35 -1.13 13.19
C VAL A 144 -13.54 -1.07 12.24
N LEU A 145 -13.27 -0.82 10.96
CA LEU A 145 -14.28 -0.70 9.91
C LEU A 145 -14.13 -1.82 8.89
N ASN A 146 -15.22 -2.49 8.54
CA ASN A 146 -15.26 -3.46 7.44
C ASN A 146 -16.35 -3.11 6.41
N GLY A 147 -15.96 -2.89 5.16
CA GLY A 147 -16.88 -2.70 4.02
C GLY A 147 -17.66 -3.98 3.70
N ASN A 148 -16.95 -5.10 3.55
CA ASN A 148 -17.41 -6.41 3.12
C ASN A 148 -17.64 -6.52 1.59
N ASN A 149 -18.88 -6.59 1.07
CA ASN A 149 -19.09 -6.70 -0.37
C ASN A 149 -19.71 -5.39 -0.89
N GLY A 150 -19.04 -4.69 -1.80
CA GLY A 150 -19.62 -3.43 -2.28
C GLY A 150 -18.66 -2.59 -3.09
N PHE A 151 -19.03 -1.35 -3.32
CA PHE A 151 -18.09 -0.27 -3.55
C PHE A 151 -18.19 0.60 -2.30
N ASP A 152 -17.24 0.47 -1.39
CA ASP A 152 -17.35 1.01 -0.05
C ASP A 152 -16.45 2.22 0.15
N GLY A 153 -16.92 3.17 0.97
CA GLY A 153 -16.15 4.33 1.40
C GLY A 153 -15.90 4.29 2.90
N LEU A 154 -14.66 4.10 3.33
CA LEU A 154 -14.28 3.96 4.73
C LEU A 154 -13.39 5.13 5.15
N VAL A 155 -13.71 5.74 6.29
CA VAL A 155 -12.91 6.80 6.93
C VAL A 155 -12.66 6.43 8.38
N GLY A 156 -11.41 6.26 8.79
CA GLY A 156 -11.02 5.98 10.18
C GLY A 156 -11.27 7.21 11.06
N GLY A 157 -10.53 8.28 10.82
CA GLY A 157 -10.72 9.57 11.47
C GLY A 157 -9.54 9.97 12.34
N ASN A 158 -9.73 10.00 13.67
CA ASN A 158 -8.67 10.34 14.63
C ASN A 158 -8.38 9.16 15.54
N GLY A 159 -7.15 8.65 15.50
CA GLY A 159 -6.62 7.61 16.36
C GLY A 159 -6.04 6.50 15.50
N ASP A 160 -5.70 5.36 16.10
CA ASP A 160 -5.02 4.28 15.37
C ASP A 160 -6.05 3.27 14.85
N ASP A 161 -6.45 3.40 13.58
CA ASP A 161 -7.61 2.73 13.01
C ASP A 161 -7.23 1.47 12.19
N ARG A 162 -8.22 0.60 11.97
CA ARG A 162 -8.12 -0.55 11.04
C ARG A 162 -9.28 -0.57 10.07
N LEU A 163 -8.97 -0.49 8.78
CA LEU A 163 -9.97 -0.47 7.71
C LEU A 163 -9.77 -1.68 6.80
N PHE A 164 -10.88 -2.34 6.45
CA PHE A 164 -10.94 -3.46 5.52
C PHE A 164 -11.97 -3.14 4.43
N GLY A 165 -11.55 -3.02 3.17
CA GLY A 165 -12.46 -2.88 2.02
C GLY A 165 -13.19 -4.20 1.73
N ASP A 166 -12.44 -5.30 1.76
CA ASP A 166 -12.88 -6.67 1.42
C ASP A 166 -13.13 -6.82 -0.10
N GLU A 167 -14.32 -7.16 -0.59
CA GLU A 167 -14.56 -7.38 -2.04
C GLU A 167 -15.24 -6.15 -2.64
N GLY A 168 -14.58 -5.47 -3.58
CA GLY A 168 -15.09 -4.21 -4.06
C GLY A 168 -14.09 -3.41 -4.85
N ASN A 169 -14.40 -2.14 -5.07
CA ASN A 169 -13.43 -1.19 -5.61
C ASN A 169 -13.45 -0.02 -4.63
N ASP A 170 -12.80 -0.16 -3.49
CA ASP A 170 -13.15 0.60 -2.30
C ASP A 170 -12.30 1.87 -2.18
N ILE A 171 -12.76 2.79 -1.34
CA ILE A 171 -12.03 4.02 -1.00
C ILE A 171 -11.80 4.03 0.51
N LEU A 172 -10.55 3.93 0.93
CA LEU A 172 -10.16 3.89 2.34
C LEU A 172 -9.31 5.13 2.69
N ASN A 173 -9.61 5.75 3.82
CA ASN A 173 -8.84 6.87 4.39
C ASN A 173 -8.60 6.65 5.89
N GLY A 174 -7.35 6.47 6.30
CA GLY A 174 -6.96 6.30 7.71
C GLY A 174 -7.23 7.56 8.52
N GLY A 175 -6.60 8.66 8.14
CA GLY A 175 -6.85 9.98 8.72
C GLY A 175 -5.69 10.47 9.56
N ASN A 176 -5.82 10.47 10.88
CA ASN A 176 -4.74 10.85 11.79
C ASN A 176 -4.45 9.71 12.77
N GLY A 177 -3.23 9.19 12.79
CA GLY A 177 -2.83 8.17 13.74
C GLY A 177 -1.86 7.19 13.09
N PHE A 178 -1.64 6.05 13.72
CA PHE A 178 -1.03 4.90 13.04
C PHE A 178 -2.17 4.05 12.49
N ASP A 179 -2.42 4.11 11.19
CA ASP A 179 -3.55 3.42 10.56
C ASP A 179 -3.10 2.17 9.81
N VAL A 180 -3.98 1.17 9.74
CA VAL A 180 -3.76 -0.06 8.94
C VAL A 180 -4.92 -0.28 7.98
N LEU A 181 -4.66 -0.22 6.68
CA LEU A 181 -5.65 -0.31 5.62
C LEU A 181 -5.41 -1.54 4.75
N PHE A 182 -6.46 -2.33 4.50
CA PHE A 182 -6.47 -3.44 3.55
C PHE A 182 -7.54 -3.16 2.49
N GLY A 183 -7.13 -3.03 1.22
CA GLY A 183 -8.04 -2.85 0.08
C GLY A 183 -8.89 -4.10 -0.13
N GLY A 184 -8.23 -5.20 -0.46
CA GLY A 184 -8.85 -6.51 -0.57
C GLY A 184 -8.91 -6.97 -2.03
N GLY A 185 -10.09 -7.19 -2.56
CA GLY A 185 -10.28 -7.68 -3.92
C GLY A 185 -10.96 -6.66 -4.80
N GLY A 186 -10.28 -6.20 -5.84
CA GLY A 186 -10.71 -5.26 -6.86
C GLY A 186 -9.80 -4.03 -6.87
N ASN A 187 -10.22 -2.94 -7.51
CA ASN A 187 -9.32 -1.81 -7.72
C ASN A 187 -9.64 -0.69 -6.72
N ASP A 188 -8.76 -0.49 -5.75
CA ASP A 188 -8.99 0.28 -4.54
C ASP A 188 -8.20 1.60 -4.51
N GLU A 189 -8.68 2.58 -3.74
CA GLU A 189 -7.98 3.83 -3.43
C GLU A 189 -7.71 3.92 -1.92
N LEU A 190 -6.44 3.84 -1.51
CA LEU A 190 -6.02 3.87 -0.11
C LEU A 190 -5.24 5.17 0.18
N ARG A 191 -5.58 5.83 1.30
CA ARG A 191 -4.90 7.02 1.81
C ARG A 191 -4.57 6.85 3.29
N GLY A 192 -3.29 6.89 3.67
CA GLY A 192 -2.83 6.76 5.06
C GLY A 192 -3.19 8.00 5.87
N GLY A 193 -2.60 9.14 5.48
CA GLY A 193 -2.96 10.45 6.02
C GLY A 193 -1.83 11.07 6.84
N ASN A 194 -2.05 11.24 8.14
CA ASN A 194 -1.01 11.73 9.05
C ASN A 194 -0.62 10.65 10.05
N GLY A 195 0.64 10.26 10.03
CA GLY A 195 1.24 9.33 10.98
C GLY A 195 2.04 8.29 10.23
N ASP A 196 2.60 7.30 10.93
CA ASP A 196 3.34 6.24 10.25
C ASP A 196 2.31 5.14 9.95
N ASP A 197 1.94 4.89 8.70
CA ASP A 197 0.79 4.03 8.34
C ASP A 197 1.22 2.72 7.65
N GLU A 198 0.35 1.70 7.67
CA GLU A 198 0.52 0.44 6.91
C GLU A 198 -0.64 0.25 5.91
N LEU A 199 -0.35 0.27 4.60
CA LEU A 199 -1.34 0.16 3.54
C LEU A 199 -1.06 -1.05 2.65
N PHE A 200 -2.09 -1.86 2.39
CA PHE A 200 -2.03 -3.06 1.55
C PHE A 200 -3.14 -2.99 0.49
N GLY A 201 -2.80 -2.90 -0.79
CA GLY A 201 -3.76 -2.93 -1.90
C GLY A 201 -4.43 -4.31 -2.05
N ASP A 202 -3.64 -5.37 -1.84
CA ASP A 202 -4.01 -6.77 -1.98
C ASP A 202 -4.20 -7.21 -3.45
N ALA A 203 -5.40 -7.21 -4.03
CA ALA A 203 -5.61 -7.77 -5.37
C ALA A 203 -6.41 -6.87 -6.29
N GLY A 204 -5.76 -6.28 -7.30
CA GLY A 204 -6.35 -5.45 -8.33
C GLY A 204 -5.36 -4.38 -8.78
N ASP A 205 -5.77 -3.48 -9.67
CA ASP A 205 -4.90 -2.32 -9.99
C ASP A 205 -5.25 -1.17 -9.02
N ASP A 206 -4.44 -0.97 -7.99
CA ASP A 206 -4.71 -0.12 -6.84
C ASP A 206 -3.99 1.24 -6.88
N SER A 207 -4.51 2.19 -6.11
CA SER A 207 -3.94 3.52 -5.92
C SER A 207 -3.67 3.78 -4.44
N ILE A 208 -2.40 3.83 -4.04
CA ILE A 208 -1.96 3.90 -2.65
C ILE A 208 -1.20 5.21 -2.38
N GLU A 209 -1.66 6.02 -1.43
CA GLU A 209 -1.01 7.27 -0.99
C GLU A 209 -0.71 7.20 0.53
N GLY A 210 0.57 7.13 0.92
CA GLY A 210 0.98 7.17 2.34
C GLY A 210 0.75 8.55 2.99
N GLU A 211 1.06 9.61 2.25
CA GLU A 211 0.95 11.02 2.63
C GLU A 211 2.04 11.51 3.62
N ASN A 212 1.78 11.65 4.93
CA ASN A 212 2.78 12.18 5.87
C ASN A 212 3.13 11.13 6.92
N GLY A 213 4.34 10.59 6.89
CA GLY A 213 4.62 9.40 7.69
C GLY A 213 5.95 8.76 7.38
N ASN A 214 6.33 7.76 8.15
CA ASN A 214 7.25 6.73 7.64
C ASN A 214 6.39 5.50 7.40
N ASP A 215 5.90 5.37 6.17
CA ASP A 215 4.83 4.44 5.84
C ASP A 215 5.37 3.10 5.35
N ILE A 216 4.55 2.06 5.46
CA ILE A 216 4.77 0.75 4.83
C ILE A 216 3.65 0.56 3.81
N LEU A 217 4.02 0.49 2.53
CA LEU A 217 3.09 0.40 1.42
C LEU A 217 3.32 -0.91 0.66
N ASN A 218 2.27 -1.68 0.42
CA ASN A 218 2.30 -2.89 -0.39
C ASN A 218 1.21 -2.81 -1.48
N GLY A 219 1.62 -2.94 -2.75
CA GLY A 219 0.72 -2.95 -3.90
C GLY A 219 -0.12 -4.22 -3.92
N GLY A 220 0.53 -5.36 -4.18
CA GLY A 220 -0.10 -6.66 -4.20
C GLY A 220 -0.19 -7.20 -5.64
N ASP A 221 -1.23 -7.95 -5.95
CA ASP A 221 -1.45 -8.50 -7.29
C ASP A 221 -2.08 -7.41 -8.21
N GLY A 222 -1.38 -6.88 -9.21
CA GLY A 222 -1.96 -5.99 -10.22
C GLY A 222 -1.01 -4.90 -10.68
N ASN A 223 -1.47 -3.89 -11.43
CA ASN A 223 -0.59 -2.79 -11.84
C ASN A 223 -0.90 -1.55 -10.99
N ASP A 224 -0.13 -1.37 -9.94
CA ASP A 224 -0.42 -0.43 -8.88
C ASP A 224 0.25 0.93 -9.10
N THR A 225 -0.34 1.95 -8.48
CA THR A 225 0.25 3.29 -8.38
C THR A 225 0.42 3.65 -6.91
N ILE A 226 1.66 3.73 -6.45
CA ILE A 226 2.03 3.91 -5.05
C ILE A 226 2.80 5.23 -4.88
N SER A 227 2.41 6.04 -3.91
CA SER A 227 3.11 7.27 -3.51
C SER A 227 3.41 7.24 -2.01
N GLY A 228 4.68 7.32 -1.63
CA GLY A 228 5.13 7.44 -0.24
C GLY A 228 4.68 8.78 0.37
N GLY A 229 5.13 9.88 -0.23
CA GLY A 229 4.76 11.22 0.19
C GLY A 229 5.91 11.89 0.92
N SER A 230 5.80 12.04 2.24
CA SER A 230 6.84 12.68 3.04
C SER A 230 7.21 11.84 4.26
N GLY A 231 8.51 11.69 4.48
CA GLY A 231 9.11 10.85 5.51
C GLY A 231 9.77 9.63 4.86
N ASN A 232 10.25 8.67 5.65
CA ASN A 232 11.08 7.59 5.12
C ASN A 232 10.23 6.35 4.91
N ASP A 233 9.83 6.11 3.68
CA ASP A 233 8.82 5.12 3.36
C ASP A 233 9.45 3.79 2.96
N ARG A 234 8.72 2.70 3.18
CA ARG A 234 9.09 1.36 2.72
C ARG A 234 8.00 0.77 1.83
N ILE A 235 8.38 0.40 0.62
CA ILE A 235 7.44 0.01 -0.42
C ILE A 235 7.79 -1.37 -0.96
N PHE A 236 6.75 -2.17 -1.21
CA PHE A 236 6.82 -3.45 -1.91
C PHE A 236 5.72 -3.46 -2.97
N ALA A 237 6.07 -3.45 -4.24
CA ALA A 237 5.08 -3.38 -5.32
C ALA A 237 4.36 -4.74 -5.52
N ASP A 238 5.11 -5.86 -5.42
CA ASP A 238 4.64 -7.25 -5.52
C ASP A 238 4.47 -7.72 -6.99
N ASP A 239 3.34 -8.33 -7.40
CA ASP A 239 3.17 -8.89 -8.74
C ASP A 239 2.50 -7.86 -9.68
N GLY A 240 3.19 -7.32 -10.68
CA GLY A 240 2.60 -6.20 -11.41
C GLY A 240 3.37 -5.61 -12.58
N ASN A 241 3.09 -4.33 -12.85
CA ASN A 241 3.95 -3.42 -13.60
C ASN A 241 3.67 -2.05 -13.00
N ASP A 242 4.39 -1.76 -11.92
CA ASP A 242 3.94 -0.82 -10.94
C ASP A 242 4.60 0.53 -11.11
N GLN A 243 3.97 1.55 -10.53
CA GLN A 243 4.49 2.91 -10.51
C GLN A 243 4.64 3.37 -9.08
N PHE A 244 5.89 3.60 -8.67
CA PHE A 244 6.23 4.12 -7.36
C PHE A 244 6.80 5.54 -7.42
N PHE A 245 6.35 6.40 -6.50
CA PHE A 245 6.89 7.73 -6.24
C PHE A 245 7.19 7.90 -4.74
N GLY A 246 8.47 7.99 -4.36
CA GLY A 246 8.89 8.14 -2.96
C GLY A 246 8.54 9.50 -2.39
N GLY A 247 9.10 10.56 -2.97
CA GLY A 247 8.75 11.93 -2.62
C GLY A 247 9.85 12.61 -1.82
N ASP A 248 9.55 13.06 -0.61
CA ASP A 248 10.53 13.70 0.29
C ASP A 248 10.92 12.72 1.41
N GLY A 249 12.15 12.22 1.42
CA GLY A 249 12.62 11.34 2.50
C GLY A 249 13.67 10.34 2.04
N ILE A 250 14.09 9.44 2.93
CA ILE A 250 15.02 8.36 2.57
C ILE A 250 14.18 7.12 2.35
N ASP A 251 13.82 6.85 1.11
CA ASP A 251 12.86 5.81 0.76
C ASP A 251 13.54 4.49 0.38
N LEU A 252 12.84 3.39 0.66
CA LEU A 252 13.23 2.04 0.27
C LEU A 252 12.09 1.42 -0.54
N ALA A 253 12.30 1.20 -1.83
CA ALA A 253 11.31 0.58 -2.70
C ALA A 253 11.82 -0.69 -3.37
N ASP A 254 10.94 -1.68 -3.44
CA ASP A 254 11.16 -3.00 -4.00
C ASP A 254 10.07 -3.28 -5.05
N GLY A 255 10.44 -3.41 -6.32
CA GLY A 255 9.53 -3.65 -7.45
C GLY A 255 9.01 -5.09 -7.54
N GLU A 256 9.77 -6.06 -7.01
CA GLU A 256 9.42 -7.49 -7.07
C GLU A 256 9.19 -8.06 -8.50
N GLU A 257 8.00 -8.51 -8.92
CA GLU A 257 7.76 -9.10 -10.26
C GLU A 257 7.03 -8.12 -11.17
N GLY A 258 7.59 -7.79 -12.34
CA GLY A 258 6.93 -6.85 -13.25
C GLY A 258 7.89 -5.96 -14.02
N ASP A 259 7.44 -5.29 -15.09
CA ASP A 259 8.20 -4.20 -15.69
C ASP A 259 7.87 -2.88 -14.95
N ASP A 260 8.60 -2.56 -13.88
CA ASP A 260 8.23 -1.51 -12.93
C ASP A 260 8.84 -0.14 -13.25
N THR A 261 8.24 0.91 -12.69
CA THR A 261 8.79 2.27 -12.69
C THR A 261 8.87 2.81 -11.27
N LEU A 262 10.10 2.92 -10.75
CA LEU A 262 10.40 3.36 -9.40
C LEU A 262 11.07 4.73 -9.42
N ASN A 263 10.48 5.74 -8.77
CA ASN A 263 11.06 7.08 -8.61
C ASN A 263 11.30 7.36 -7.13
N GLY A 264 12.56 7.53 -6.71
CA GLY A 264 12.93 7.85 -5.33
C GLY A 264 12.49 9.27 -4.95
N GLY A 265 12.95 10.27 -5.71
CA GLY A 265 12.50 11.65 -5.54
C GLY A 265 13.61 12.53 -4.98
N ASN A 266 13.39 13.14 -3.83
CA ASN A 266 14.41 13.93 -3.15
C ASN A 266 15.02 13.12 -2.01
N ASP A 267 16.28 13.44 -1.68
CA ASP A 267 17.07 12.81 -0.61
C ASP A 267 17.67 11.46 -1.05
N ASN A 268 18.08 10.57 -0.14
CA ASN A 268 19.00 9.47 -0.51
C ASN A 268 18.25 8.14 -0.53
N ASP A 269 17.85 7.68 -1.70
CA ASP A 269 16.90 6.58 -1.83
C ASP A 269 17.58 5.25 -2.17
N THR A 270 16.87 4.15 -1.91
CA THR A 270 17.29 2.81 -2.32
C THR A 270 16.17 2.12 -3.09
N LEU A 271 16.42 1.80 -4.36
CA LEU A 271 15.44 1.21 -5.28
C LEU A 271 15.94 -0.14 -5.78
N PHE A 272 15.08 -1.15 -5.74
CA PHE A 272 15.29 -2.48 -6.29
C PHE A 272 14.22 -2.75 -7.36
N GLY A 273 14.64 -3.08 -8.59
CA GLY A 273 13.74 -3.50 -9.68
C GLY A 273 13.28 -4.94 -9.50
N ASN A 274 14.24 -5.86 -9.42
CA ASN A 274 14.07 -7.32 -9.30
C ASN A 274 13.77 -8.02 -10.62
N LEU A 275 12.58 -8.59 -10.82
CA LEU A 275 12.27 -9.43 -11.97
C LEU A 275 11.54 -8.61 -13.03
N GLY A 276 12.21 -8.18 -14.10
CA GLY A 276 11.51 -7.48 -15.18
C GLY A 276 12.38 -6.55 -15.99
N ASN A 277 11.77 -5.67 -16.76
CA ASN A 277 12.50 -4.60 -17.45
C ASN A 277 12.16 -3.28 -16.78
N ASP A 278 12.89 -2.97 -15.73
CA ASP A 278 12.51 -1.91 -14.80
C ASP A 278 13.08 -0.55 -15.20
N THR A 279 12.43 0.50 -14.72
CA THR A 279 12.91 1.87 -14.82
C THR A 279 13.07 2.46 -13.42
N LEU A 280 14.31 2.68 -13.01
CA LEU A 280 14.64 3.23 -11.69
C LEU A 280 15.18 4.66 -11.86
N LEU A 281 14.58 5.62 -11.15
CA LEU A 281 14.98 7.02 -11.12
C LEU A 281 15.32 7.44 -9.68
N GLY A 282 16.59 7.74 -9.39
CA GLY A 282 17.02 8.29 -8.08
C GLY A 282 16.62 9.76 -7.92
N GLU A 283 16.70 10.53 -9.00
CA GLU A 283 16.39 11.96 -9.05
C GLU A 283 17.40 12.84 -8.29
N ALA A 284 17.14 13.33 -7.07
CA ALA A 284 18.03 14.26 -6.39
C ALA A 284 18.51 13.70 -5.05
N GLY A 285 19.79 13.34 -4.93
CA GLY A 285 20.15 12.49 -3.82
C GLY A 285 21.58 11.98 -3.78
N VAL A 286 21.75 10.87 -3.07
CA VAL A 286 22.89 9.97 -3.15
C VAL A 286 22.28 8.58 -3.12
N ASP A 287 21.93 8.09 -4.30
CA ASP A 287 20.95 7.02 -4.42
C ASP A 287 21.63 5.68 -4.68
N ILE A 288 20.92 4.61 -4.34
CA ILE A 288 21.33 3.23 -4.63
C ILE A 288 20.25 2.59 -5.50
N LEU A 289 20.57 2.32 -6.75
CA LEU A 289 19.66 1.71 -7.71
C LEU A 289 20.17 0.32 -8.09
N VAL A 290 19.32 -0.69 -7.97
CA VAL A 290 19.63 -2.09 -8.28
C VAL A 290 18.59 -2.64 -9.25
N GLY A 291 18.99 -2.93 -10.49
CA GLY A 291 18.11 -3.48 -11.53
C GLY A 291 17.74 -4.94 -11.23
N SER A 292 18.72 -5.83 -11.34
CA SER A 292 18.62 -7.29 -11.11
C SER A 292 18.35 -8.09 -12.39
N GLU A 293 17.28 -8.90 -12.49
CA GLU A 293 17.00 -9.73 -13.67
C GLU A 293 16.27 -8.90 -14.74
N GLY A 294 16.69 -9.00 -16.01
CA GLY A 294 16.01 -8.38 -17.14
C GLY A 294 16.72 -7.13 -17.70
N ASN A 295 16.04 -6.32 -18.52
CA ASN A 295 16.68 -5.18 -19.23
C ASN A 295 16.31 -3.86 -18.58
N ASP A 296 17.10 -3.45 -17.60
CA ASP A 296 16.71 -2.33 -16.75
C ASP A 296 17.22 -0.98 -17.27
N SER A 297 16.59 0.10 -16.82
CA SER A 297 16.99 1.47 -17.09
C SER A 297 17.16 2.23 -15.77
N LEU A 298 18.41 2.43 -15.35
CA LEU A 298 18.76 3.08 -14.09
C LEU A 298 19.27 4.50 -14.36
N PHE A 299 18.65 5.48 -13.70
CA PHE A 299 18.99 6.91 -13.77
C PHE A 299 19.29 7.43 -12.36
N GLY A 300 20.56 7.72 -12.05
CA GLY A 300 20.97 8.27 -10.74
C GLY A 300 20.38 9.66 -10.51
N GLY A 301 20.77 10.62 -11.35
CA GLY A 301 20.25 11.98 -11.32
C GLY A 301 21.29 12.98 -10.80
N ASP A 302 20.91 13.87 -9.90
CA ASP A 302 21.83 14.78 -9.21
C ASP A 302 22.34 14.10 -7.93
N GLY A 303 23.64 13.75 -7.84
CA GLY A 303 24.11 12.96 -6.70
C GLY A 303 25.45 12.27 -6.93
N ASP A 304 26.00 11.66 -5.88
CA ASP A 304 27.14 10.74 -6.02
C ASP A 304 26.59 9.30 -5.96
N ASP A 305 25.96 8.82 -7.03
CA ASP A 305 25.04 7.67 -6.96
C ASP A 305 25.74 6.31 -7.14
N VAL A 306 25.04 5.24 -6.74
CA VAL A 306 25.46 3.85 -6.94
C VAL A 306 24.44 3.12 -7.81
N LEU A 307 24.84 2.76 -9.02
CA LEU A 307 23.99 2.03 -9.96
C LEU A 307 24.52 0.60 -10.15
N VAL A 308 23.65 -0.37 -9.93
CA VAL A 308 23.95 -1.81 -9.95
C VAL A 308 23.07 -2.50 -11.00
N GLY A 309 23.66 -2.85 -12.14
CA GLY A 309 23.03 -3.70 -13.15
C GLY A 309 23.58 -5.11 -13.06
N ILE A 310 23.45 -5.74 -11.89
CA ILE A 310 23.95 -7.10 -11.63
C ILE A 310 22.76 -8.00 -11.40
N ASP A 311 22.65 -9.05 -12.20
CA ASP A 311 21.72 -10.16 -12.00
C ASP A 311 22.28 -11.14 -10.93
N PRO A 312 21.63 -11.27 -9.75
CA PRO A 312 22.01 -12.23 -8.72
C PRO A 312 21.44 -13.64 -8.95
N ALA A 313 20.53 -13.82 -9.89
CA ALA A 313 19.71 -15.02 -10.05
C ALA A 313 19.96 -15.67 -11.43
N VAL A 314 21.01 -16.49 -11.48
CA VAL A 314 21.12 -17.51 -12.54
C VAL A 314 20.34 -18.75 -12.10
N PRO A 315 19.10 -19.02 -12.55
CA PRO A 315 18.45 -20.29 -12.27
C PRO A 315 19.28 -21.43 -12.85
N ALA A 316 19.37 -22.53 -12.10
CA ALA A 316 20.20 -23.70 -12.41
C ALA A 316 20.00 -24.33 -13.81
N PHE A 317 19.00 -23.88 -14.59
CA PHE A 317 18.75 -24.30 -15.97
C PHE A 317 18.12 -23.19 -16.86
N GLY A 318 18.44 -21.92 -16.65
CA GLY A 318 18.06 -20.81 -17.53
C GLY A 318 19.21 -19.82 -17.61
N PHE A 319 19.75 -19.60 -18.80
CA PHE A 319 20.86 -18.69 -19.02
C PHE A 319 20.30 -17.29 -19.27
N GLY A 320 20.78 -16.26 -18.55
CA GLY A 320 20.54 -14.84 -18.86
C GLY A 320 20.71 -14.63 -20.35
N ALA A 321 19.68 -14.12 -21.00
CA ALA A 321 19.50 -14.23 -22.44
C ALA A 321 20.01 -12.99 -23.17
N GLY A 322 21.18 -12.45 -22.80
CA GLY A 322 21.67 -11.22 -23.43
C GLY A 322 20.87 -10.01 -23.01
N GLU A 323 20.62 -9.92 -21.71
CA GLU A 323 19.99 -8.77 -21.07
C GLU A 323 20.94 -7.57 -21.10
N ILE A 324 20.35 -6.38 -21.24
CA ILE A 324 21.04 -5.11 -21.45
C ILE A 324 20.47 -4.06 -20.50
N ASP A 325 21.19 -3.81 -19.43
CA ASP A 325 20.90 -2.69 -18.56
C ASP A 325 21.42 -1.39 -19.17
N THR A 326 20.64 -0.32 -19.05
CA THR A 326 21.04 1.04 -19.39
C THR A 326 21.27 1.82 -18.12
N LEU A 327 22.51 2.22 -17.85
CA LEU A 327 22.89 2.95 -16.64
C LEU A 327 23.31 4.37 -17.00
N THR A 328 22.71 5.34 -16.32
CA THR A 328 22.93 6.77 -16.51
C THR A 328 23.14 7.41 -15.14
N GLY A 329 24.39 7.76 -14.82
CA GLY A 329 24.73 8.33 -13.50
C GLY A 329 24.12 9.73 -13.30
N GLY A 330 24.41 10.66 -14.21
CA GLY A 330 23.90 12.03 -14.14
C GLY A 330 24.97 13.01 -13.66
N VAL A 331 24.62 13.91 -12.74
CA VAL A 331 25.51 14.93 -12.20
C VAL A 331 26.10 14.47 -10.87
N GLY A 332 27.40 14.20 -10.87
CA GLY A 332 28.18 14.05 -9.65
C GLY A 332 29.30 13.06 -9.85
N ARG A 333 29.56 12.19 -8.88
CA ARG A 333 30.57 11.13 -9.00
C ARG A 333 29.90 9.79 -8.80
N ASP A 334 29.58 9.16 -9.91
CA ASP A 334 28.75 7.96 -9.88
C ASP A 334 29.61 6.69 -9.86
N LEU A 335 29.09 5.66 -9.20
CA LEU A 335 29.67 4.33 -9.12
C LEU A 335 28.78 3.32 -9.85
N PHE A 336 29.28 2.83 -10.97
CA PHE A 336 28.66 1.75 -11.72
C PHE A 336 29.24 0.40 -11.25
N LEU A 337 28.39 -0.45 -10.67
CA LEU A 337 28.74 -1.81 -10.27
C LEU A 337 28.21 -2.81 -11.30
N LEU A 338 29.13 -3.58 -11.90
CA LEU A 338 28.81 -4.55 -12.94
C LEU A 338 29.41 -5.94 -12.64
N GLY A 339 28.75 -6.99 -13.13
CA GLY A 339 29.26 -8.36 -13.25
C GLY A 339 28.53 -9.42 -12.41
N ASP A 340 28.62 -10.68 -12.84
CA ASP A 340 27.82 -11.79 -12.34
C ASP A 340 28.33 -12.32 -10.98
N ASN A 341 27.51 -12.17 -9.94
CA ASN A 341 27.66 -12.71 -8.56
C ASN A 341 28.59 -11.99 -7.56
N GLY A 342 27.98 -11.46 -6.49
CA GLY A 342 28.61 -11.29 -5.18
C GLY A 342 27.91 -10.30 -4.23
N ASN A 343 27.90 -10.58 -2.92
CA ASN A 343 27.37 -9.67 -1.89
C ASN A 343 27.97 -8.26 -2.00
N ILE A 344 27.14 -7.23 -1.90
CA ILE A 344 27.54 -5.82 -2.08
C ILE A 344 27.77 -5.16 -0.70
N GLU A 345 29.01 -4.77 -0.40
CA GLU A 345 29.28 -3.80 0.68
C GLU A 345 29.36 -2.41 0.05
N VAL A 346 28.56 -1.47 0.55
CA VAL A 346 28.55 -0.04 0.19
C VAL A 346 28.93 0.78 1.43
N ASN A 347 29.73 1.83 1.26
CA ASN A 347 30.13 2.86 2.25
C ASN A 347 30.00 2.55 3.76
N ASN A 348 31.12 2.62 4.50
CA ASN A 348 31.19 2.50 5.97
C ASN A 348 30.68 1.18 6.59
N GLY A 349 30.61 0.10 5.81
CA GLY A 349 30.26 -1.23 6.31
C GLY A 349 28.76 -1.53 6.30
N THR A 350 27.97 -0.73 5.58
CA THR A 350 26.63 -1.14 5.17
C THR A 350 26.76 -2.30 4.19
N ARG A 351 26.32 -3.48 4.62
CA ARG A 351 26.32 -4.68 3.80
C ARG A 351 24.92 -4.79 3.21
N ILE A 352 24.82 -4.60 1.89
CA ILE A 352 23.65 -5.01 1.12
C ILE A 352 23.77 -6.53 0.99
N ASP A 353 23.13 -7.22 1.92
CA ASP A 353 23.01 -8.67 1.91
C ASP A 353 21.92 -9.07 0.93
N ILE A 354 22.32 -9.22 -0.34
CA ILE A 354 21.59 -10.02 -1.32
C ILE A 354 21.76 -11.48 -0.86
N GLU A 355 20.94 -11.95 0.07
CA GLU A 355 21.06 -13.29 0.67
C GLU A 355 19.74 -14.04 0.44
N ARG A 356 19.70 -15.20 -0.25
CA ARG A 356 19.96 -16.57 0.32
C ARG A 356 19.60 -17.68 -0.69
N GLU A 357 20.12 -18.92 -0.74
CA GLU A 357 20.93 -19.77 0.14
C GLU A 357 21.96 -20.60 -0.68
N ASN A 358 23.23 -20.59 -0.26
CA ASN A 358 24.21 -21.68 -0.47
C ASN A 358 24.58 -22.09 -1.93
N PRO A 359 25.56 -21.45 -2.61
CA PRO A 359 26.09 -21.98 -3.85
C PRO A 359 27.39 -22.77 -3.61
N GLU A 360 27.31 -24.10 -3.70
CA GLU A 360 28.45 -24.89 -4.20
C GLU A 360 28.20 -25.19 -5.68
N VAL A 361 28.67 -24.36 -6.63
CA VAL A 361 28.76 -24.79 -8.03
C VAL A 361 29.99 -24.21 -8.74
N TYR A 362 30.63 -25.10 -9.51
CA TYR A 362 31.78 -24.90 -10.39
C TYR A 362 31.39 -24.25 -11.73
N TYR A 363 32.22 -23.33 -12.22
CA TYR A 363 32.13 -22.72 -13.54
C TYR A 363 32.43 -23.74 -14.67
N GLU A 364 31.49 -23.97 -15.59
CA GLU A 364 31.77 -24.49 -16.94
C GLU A 364 31.21 -23.49 -17.97
N GLY A 365 32.10 -22.88 -18.75
CA GLY A 365 31.77 -21.78 -19.66
C GLY A 365 30.77 -22.13 -20.76
N GLY A 366 29.77 -21.26 -20.93
CA GLY A 366 28.77 -21.25 -22.00
C GLY A 366 28.48 -19.81 -22.48
N PHE A 367 27.92 -19.68 -23.69
CA PHE A 367 27.96 -18.51 -24.59
C PHE A 367 26.96 -17.35 -24.33
N ASN A 368 26.60 -17.04 -23.11
CA ASN A 368 25.74 -15.89 -22.82
C ASN A 368 26.50 -14.90 -21.95
N SER A 369 26.53 -13.63 -22.37
CA SER A 369 27.22 -12.55 -21.66
C SER A 369 26.24 -11.41 -21.51
N ASP A 370 25.89 -11.09 -20.28
CA ASP A 370 25.09 -9.93 -19.94
C ASP A 370 25.99 -8.69 -20.03
N TYR A 371 25.44 -7.56 -20.47
CA TYR A 371 26.24 -6.33 -20.57
C TYR A 371 25.44 -5.06 -20.31
N ALA A 372 26.08 -4.14 -19.60
CA ALA A 372 25.54 -2.81 -19.35
C ALA A 372 25.93 -1.79 -20.44
N LEU A 373 24.99 -0.98 -20.88
CA LEU A 373 25.22 0.25 -21.63
C LEU A 373 25.31 1.43 -20.65
N ILE A 374 26.52 1.97 -20.48
CA ILE A 374 26.73 3.18 -19.67
C ILE A 374 26.70 4.38 -20.62
N THR A 375 25.67 5.22 -20.47
CA THR A 375 25.38 6.29 -21.43
C THR A 375 25.85 7.69 -21.02
N ASP A 376 26.17 7.90 -19.74
CA ASP A 376 26.57 9.22 -19.26
C ASP A 376 27.75 9.20 -18.29
N PHE A 377 28.65 10.16 -18.47
CA PHE A 377 29.80 10.48 -17.63
C PHE A 377 29.88 12.01 -17.53
N THR A 378 29.17 12.63 -16.58
CA THR A 378 29.19 14.09 -16.42
C THR A 378 29.49 14.55 -15.00
N GLY A 379 29.82 15.84 -14.85
CA GLY A 379 29.86 16.51 -13.54
C GLY A 379 31.10 16.24 -12.66
N GLY A 380 31.58 14.99 -12.60
CA GLY A 380 32.69 14.52 -11.76
C GLY A 380 33.52 13.39 -12.40
N GLU A 381 34.36 12.73 -11.60
CA GLU A 381 35.12 11.54 -12.04
C GLU A 381 34.32 10.27 -11.69
N ASP A 382 33.51 9.79 -12.62
CA ASP A 382 32.72 8.57 -12.43
C ASP A 382 33.59 7.32 -12.52
N ARG A 383 33.14 6.24 -11.87
CA ARG A 383 33.91 5.02 -11.67
C ARG A 383 33.11 3.81 -12.08
N ILE A 384 33.77 2.91 -12.81
CA ILE A 384 33.26 1.56 -13.06
C ILE A 384 34.02 0.61 -12.13
N GLN A 385 33.27 -0.12 -11.30
CA GLN A 385 33.82 -1.22 -10.51
C GLN A 385 33.25 -2.54 -11.02
N LEU A 386 34.16 -3.39 -11.46
CA LEU A 386 33.84 -4.76 -11.88
C LEU A 386 34.08 -5.68 -10.68
N ARG A 387 33.09 -6.47 -10.26
CA ARG A 387 33.27 -7.49 -9.21
C ARG A 387 33.38 -8.86 -9.87
N SER A 388 34.36 -9.65 -9.42
CA SER A 388 34.51 -11.06 -9.80
C SER A 388 35.14 -11.82 -8.63
N ASN A 389 34.66 -13.03 -8.37
CA ASN A 389 35.11 -13.83 -7.22
C ASN A 389 36.50 -14.48 -7.40
N ASP A 390 37.10 -14.44 -8.59
CA ASP A 390 38.47 -14.90 -8.76
C ASP A 390 39.49 -13.76 -8.81
N GLN A 391 40.66 -14.04 -8.26
CA GLN A 391 41.84 -13.16 -8.32
C GLN A 391 42.28 -13.03 -9.78
N PHE A 392 41.82 -12.00 -10.52
CA PHE A 392 41.95 -12.01 -11.98
C PHE A 392 42.99 -11.07 -12.62
N SER A 393 43.59 -11.63 -13.67
CA SER A 393 44.27 -11.00 -14.80
C SER A 393 43.46 -11.31 -16.07
N GLY A 394 43.21 -10.36 -16.97
CA GLY A 394 42.57 -10.71 -18.27
C GLY A 394 41.61 -9.70 -18.91
N TYR A 395 41.42 -8.49 -18.36
CA TYR A 395 40.57 -7.49 -19.01
C TYR A 395 41.20 -6.98 -20.31
N SER A 396 40.38 -6.86 -21.35
CA SER A 396 40.75 -6.16 -22.58
C SER A 396 39.74 -5.06 -22.91
N PHE A 397 40.26 -3.88 -23.23
CA PHE A 397 39.49 -2.79 -23.83
C PHE A 397 39.46 -2.97 -25.34
N GLY A 398 38.27 -2.87 -25.93
CA GLY A 398 38.06 -3.01 -27.38
C GLY A 398 37.09 -1.96 -27.90
N THR A 399 37.05 -1.78 -29.22
CA THR A 399 35.97 -1.03 -29.88
C THR A 399 34.99 -2.01 -30.48
N ILE A 400 33.69 -1.87 -30.16
CA ILE A 400 32.65 -2.74 -30.71
C ILE A 400 32.02 -2.03 -31.90
N SER A 401 31.96 -2.73 -33.04
CA SER A 401 31.39 -2.21 -34.29
C SER A 401 30.46 -3.22 -34.98
N SER A 402 29.92 -4.21 -34.27
CA SER A 402 28.96 -5.17 -34.84
C SER A 402 27.62 -4.49 -35.13
N ALA A 403 26.86 -5.04 -36.09
CA ALA A 403 25.63 -4.44 -36.59
C ALA A 403 24.46 -4.45 -35.60
N ASP A 404 24.59 -5.19 -34.49
CA ASP A 404 23.54 -5.42 -33.49
C ASP A 404 23.95 -4.93 -32.08
N LEU A 405 25.10 -4.26 -31.91
CA LEU A 405 25.54 -3.70 -30.62
C LEU A 405 25.71 -2.17 -30.69
N PRO A 406 25.39 -1.42 -29.61
CA PRO A 406 25.67 0.01 -29.51
C PRO A 406 27.15 0.33 -29.79
N SER A 407 27.40 1.46 -30.46
CA SER A 407 28.76 1.91 -30.74
C SER A 407 29.42 2.46 -29.47
N GLY A 408 30.61 1.96 -29.12
CA GLY A 408 31.33 2.45 -27.93
C GLY A 408 32.66 1.75 -27.69
N ILE A 409 33.26 2.04 -26.53
CA ILE A 409 34.39 1.27 -25.99
C ILE A 409 33.79 0.09 -25.21
N GLY A 410 34.06 -1.12 -25.68
CA GLY A 410 33.71 -2.35 -24.98
C GLY A 410 34.74 -2.70 -23.91
N ILE A 411 34.25 -3.05 -22.73
CA ILE A 411 35.02 -3.66 -21.65
C ILE A 411 34.70 -5.15 -21.67
N SER A 412 35.73 -5.97 -21.83
CA SER A 412 35.57 -7.42 -21.92
C SER A 412 36.47 -8.16 -20.95
N PHE A 413 35.99 -9.32 -20.51
CA PHE A 413 36.69 -10.23 -19.62
C PHE A 413 36.65 -11.64 -20.19
N ASN A 414 37.79 -12.32 -20.30
CA ASN A 414 37.88 -13.64 -20.95
C ASN A 414 37.25 -13.75 -22.37
N ASN A 415 37.14 -12.62 -23.07
CA ASN A 415 36.46 -12.40 -24.36
C ASN A 415 34.93 -12.26 -24.32
N ASP A 416 34.34 -12.25 -23.13
CA ASP A 416 32.93 -11.96 -22.89
C ASP A 416 32.77 -10.44 -22.70
N LEU A 417 31.78 -9.84 -23.35
CA LEU A 417 31.49 -8.41 -23.25
C LEU A 417 30.72 -8.17 -21.95
N ILE A 418 31.22 -7.28 -21.08
CA ILE A 418 30.59 -6.96 -19.80
C ILE A 418 29.98 -5.55 -19.81
N ALA A 419 30.57 -4.61 -20.55
CA ALA A 419 30.05 -3.24 -20.59
C ALA A 419 30.38 -2.55 -21.91
N ILE A 420 29.50 -1.66 -22.34
CA ILE A 420 29.73 -0.70 -23.41
C ILE A 420 29.68 0.70 -22.80
N VAL A 421 30.80 1.43 -22.93
CA VAL A 421 30.86 2.83 -22.54
C VAL A 421 30.57 3.71 -23.75
N GLN A 422 29.48 4.48 -23.66
CA GLN A 422 29.03 5.40 -24.70
C GLN A 422 29.05 6.84 -24.17
N GLY A 423 30.20 7.51 -24.29
CA GLY A 423 30.33 8.92 -23.86
C GLY A 423 29.87 9.95 -24.90
N VAL A 424 29.33 11.08 -24.44
CA VAL A 424 29.02 12.26 -25.28
C VAL A 424 30.16 13.30 -25.32
N SER A 425 31.18 13.19 -24.46
CA SER A 425 32.40 14.01 -24.52
C SER A 425 33.63 13.33 -23.87
N PHE A 426 34.79 13.99 -23.92
CA PHE A 426 36.15 13.46 -23.67
C PHE A 426 36.27 12.53 -22.45
N PHE A 427 36.63 11.27 -22.69
CA PHE A 427 36.78 10.21 -21.68
C PHE A 427 38.22 9.66 -21.71
N GLU A 428 38.90 9.67 -20.56
CA GLU A 428 40.24 9.07 -20.38
C GLU A 428 40.15 7.88 -19.41
N LEU A 429 40.15 6.66 -19.97
CA LEU A 429 40.42 5.43 -19.21
C LEU A 429 41.92 5.37 -18.89
N PHE A 430 42.30 5.76 -17.68
CA PHE A 430 43.68 5.60 -17.22
C PHE A 430 43.94 4.14 -16.82
N SER A 431 44.62 3.38 -17.67
CA SER A 431 45.26 2.12 -17.27
C SER A 431 46.74 2.36 -16.99
N GLU A 432 47.07 2.85 -15.80
CA GLU A 432 48.48 2.88 -15.37
C GLU A 432 48.74 1.73 -14.41
N GLU A 433 48.98 0.55 -14.99
CA GLU A 433 49.51 -0.65 -14.34
C GLU A 433 48.95 -0.94 -12.93
N ASN A 434 47.74 -1.51 -12.92
CA ASN A 434 47.04 -2.07 -11.77
C ASN A 434 46.66 -1.04 -10.70
N ASN A 435 45.40 -0.58 -10.75
CA ASN A 435 44.46 -0.68 -9.64
C ASN A 435 43.13 -0.06 -10.09
N PHE A 436 42.08 -0.90 -10.11
CA PHE A 436 40.76 -0.46 -9.68
C PHE A 436 40.93 0.41 -8.43
N LEU A 437 40.34 1.60 -8.42
CA LEU A 437 40.60 2.52 -7.34
C LEU A 437 39.98 2.00 -6.03
N PHE A 438 40.84 1.57 -5.10
CA PHE A 438 40.53 1.70 -3.68
C PHE A 438 41.18 3.00 -3.19
N VAL A 439 40.30 4.00 -3.00
CA VAL A 439 40.51 5.38 -2.48
C VAL A 439 41.26 6.35 -3.38
#